data_AF-A0A934FN75-F1
#
_entry.id   AF-A0A934FN75-F1
#
_cell.length_a   1.000
_cell.length_b   1.000
_cell.length_c   1.000
_cell.angle_alpha   90.00
_cell.angle_beta   90.00
_cell.angle_gamma   90.00
#
_symmetry.space_group_name_H-M   'P 1'
#
loop_
_entity.id
_entity.type
_entity.pdbx_description
1 polymer ?
#
loop_
_entity_poly.entity_id
_entity_poly.type
_entity_poly.pdbx_seq_one_letter_code
_entity_poly.pdbx_strand_id
1 'polypeptide(L)'
;MARQRKPAKPLVGIIMGSQSDWETMQHAAAQLDALGVPYEAEVVSAHRTPDRMFEYAETAAARGLEVIIAGAGGAAHLPGMTAAKTSLPVLGVPVQSKSLNGLDSLLSIVQMPGGIPVGALAIGKPGAINAALLATAMLGSKHAKFRKAYDQFRAEQTRKVRDNHTLPPKPAA
;
A
#
# COMPACT_ATOMS: atom_id res chain seq x y z
N MET A 1 -17.29 34.18 -1.15
CA MET A 1 -15.94 33.68 -0.79
C MET A 1 -16.01 32.18 -0.60
N ALA A 2 -15.38 31.40 -1.48
CA ALA A 2 -15.36 29.94 -1.36
C ALA A 2 -14.54 29.56 -0.12
N ARG A 3 -15.15 28.85 0.84
CA ARG A 3 -14.42 28.23 1.95
C ARG A 3 -13.38 27.27 1.36
N GLN A 4 -12.11 27.61 1.45
CA GLN A 4 -11.03 26.66 1.17
C GLN A 4 -11.20 25.47 2.14
N ARG A 5 -11.54 24.30 1.61
CA ARG A 5 -11.56 23.06 2.39
C ARG A 5 -10.12 22.78 2.81
N LYS A 6 -9.86 22.74 4.13
CA LYS A 6 -8.59 22.21 4.65
C LYS A 6 -8.36 20.82 4.03
N PRO A 7 -7.14 20.51 3.55
CA PRO A 7 -6.84 19.18 3.04
C PRO A 7 -7.16 18.15 4.14
N ALA A 8 -7.80 17.06 3.75
CA ALA A 8 -8.15 16.01 4.70
C ALA A 8 -6.88 15.44 5.32
N LYS A 9 -6.86 15.32 6.65
CA LYS A 9 -5.74 14.73 7.39
C LYS A 9 -5.51 13.28 6.87
N PRO A 10 -4.28 12.90 6.49
CA PRO A 10 -4.02 11.58 5.94
C PRO A 10 -4.27 10.50 7.00
N LEU A 11 -4.83 9.36 6.56
CA LEU A 11 -5.04 8.17 7.38
C LEU A 11 -4.12 7.03 6.94
N VAL A 12 -3.64 7.06 5.70
CA VAL A 12 -2.69 6.09 5.16
C VAL A 12 -1.41 6.81 4.76
N GLY A 13 -0.27 6.28 5.19
CA GLY A 13 1.04 6.72 4.72
C GLY A 13 1.56 5.78 3.63
N ILE A 14 1.88 6.28 2.44
CA ILE A 14 2.59 5.51 1.41
C ILE A 14 4.05 5.93 1.42
N ILE A 15 4.95 5.01 1.73
CA ILE A 15 6.40 5.25 1.69
C ILE A 15 7.10 4.30 0.73
N MET A 16 8.17 4.78 0.11
CA MET A 16 8.97 3.98 -0.83
C MET A 16 10.44 4.36 -0.81
N GLY A 17 11.30 3.41 -1.17
CA GLY A 17 12.75 3.57 -1.03
C GLY A 17 13.38 4.55 -2.03
N SER A 18 12.76 4.76 -3.18
CA SER A 18 13.24 5.63 -4.26
C SER A 18 12.10 6.17 -5.14
N GLN A 19 12.41 7.12 -6.03
CA GLN A 19 11.45 7.53 -7.06
C GLN A 19 11.14 6.42 -8.09
N SER A 20 12.07 5.49 -8.34
CA SER A 20 11.80 4.38 -9.28
C SER A 20 10.73 3.42 -8.75
N ASP A 21 10.62 3.28 -7.42
CA ASP A 21 9.58 2.47 -6.80
C ASP A 21 8.17 3.05 -7.04
N TRP A 22 8.06 4.35 -7.37
CA TRP A 22 6.78 5.00 -7.65
C TRP A 22 6.03 4.38 -8.82
N GLU A 23 6.75 3.80 -9.80
CA GLU A 23 6.12 3.08 -10.92
C GLU A 23 5.16 1.98 -10.41
N THR A 24 5.54 1.29 -9.33
CA THR A 24 4.69 0.31 -8.64
C THR A 24 3.73 0.98 -7.65
N MET A 25 4.25 1.87 -6.80
CA MET A 25 3.51 2.39 -5.64
C MET A 25 2.40 3.38 -6.00
N GLN A 26 2.46 4.03 -7.16
CA GLN A 26 1.37 4.88 -7.67
C GLN A 26 0.04 4.13 -7.76
N HIS A 27 0.06 2.80 -7.92
CA HIS A 27 -1.15 2.00 -7.98
C HIS A 27 -1.85 1.89 -6.62
N ALA A 28 -1.10 1.97 -5.51
CA ALA A 28 -1.70 2.08 -4.19
C ALA A 28 -2.37 3.46 -4.03
N ALA A 29 -1.67 4.53 -4.40
CA ALA A 29 -2.16 5.90 -4.37
C ALA A 29 -3.46 6.07 -5.19
N ALA A 30 -3.44 5.66 -6.46
CA ALA A 30 -4.61 5.71 -7.34
C ALA A 30 -5.81 4.89 -6.80
N GLN A 31 -5.54 3.75 -6.16
CA GLN A 31 -6.60 2.93 -5.57
C GLN A 31 -7.19 3.56 -4.30
N LEU A 32 -6.37 4.24 -3.47
CA LEU A 32 -6.86 5.02 -2.32
C LEU A 32 -7.67 6.24 -2.77
N ASP A 33 -7.24 6.93 -3.84
CA ASP A 33 -8.00 8.04 -4.45
C ASP A 33 -9.38 7.57 -4.90
N ALA A 34 -9.46 6.44 -5.63
CA ALA A 34 -10.71 5.86 -6.09
C ALA A 34 -11.66 5.46 -4.94
N LEU A 35 -11.10 5.10 -3.78
CA LEU A 35 -11.84 4.73 -2.56
C LEU A 35 -12.14 5.94 -1.67
N GLY A 36 -11.61 7.13 -2.01
CA GLY A 36 -11.77 8.36 -1.22
C GLY A 36 -11.04 8.33 0.13
N VAL A 37 -9.98 7.52 0.26
CA VAL A 37 -9.16 7.42 1.48
C VAL A 37 -8.07 8.49 1.44
N PRO A 38 -7.98 9.41 2.42
CA PRO A 38 -6.94 10.41 2.44
C PRO A 38 -5.59 9.78 2.79
N TYR A 39 -4.56 10.10 2.01
CA TYR A 39 -3.22 9.58 2.19
C TYR A 39 -2.15 10.64 1.96
N GLU A 40 -0.93 10.34 2.39
CA GLU A 40 0.30 11.03 2.02
C GLU A 40 1.24 10.03 1.30
N ALA A 41 2.12 10.53 0.44
CA ALA A 41 3.10 9.71 -0.28
C ALA A 41 4.49 10.35 -0.23
N GLU A 42 5.50 9.61 0.23
CA GLU A 42 6.86 10.11 0.41
C GLU A 42 7.94 9.10 -0.02
N VAL A 43 9.09 9.64 -0.47
CA VAL A 43 10.32 8.83 -0.64
C VAL A 43 11.07 8.81 0.69
N VAL A 44 11.18 7.62 1.28
CA VAL A 44 11.84 7.34 2.56
C VAL A 44 12.72 6.11 2.38
N SER A 45 14.03 6.30 2.31
CA SER A 45 14.97 5.21 2.03
C SER A 45 15.51 4.60 3.31
N ALA A 46 15.22 3.31 3.54
CA ALA A 46 15.73 2.59 4.72
C ALA A 46 17.26 2.59 4.83
N HIS A 47 17.96 2.50 3.69
CA HIS A 47 19.42 2.40 3.67
C HIS A 47 20.11 3.75 3.51
N ARG A 48 19.49 4.72 2.82
CA ARG A 48 20.13 6.02 2.53
C ARG A 48 19.71 7.13 3.49
N THR A 49 18.53 7.02 4.10
CA THR A 49 17.97 7.98 5.05
C THR A 49 17.34 7.25 6.25
N PRO A 50 18.10 6.41 6.98
CA PRO A 50 17.56 5.58 8.06
C PRO A 50 16.90 6.39 9.18
N ASP A 51 17.50 7.52 9.57
CA ASP A 51 16.96 8.37 10.64
C ASP A 51 15.60 8.99 10.24
N ARG A 52 15.48 9.44 8.99
CA ARG A 52 14.19 9.92 8.45
C ARG A 52 13.13 8.82 8.46
N MET A 53 13.51 7.57 8.17
CA MET A 53 12.58 6.44 8.24
C MET A 53 12.13 6.18 9.68
N PHE A 54 13.05 6.24 10.65
CA PHE A 54 12.70 6.09 12.06
C PHE A 54 11.78 7.22 12.51
N GLU A 55 12.11 8.47 12.21
CA GLU A 55 11.28 9.63 12.53
C GLU A 55 9.88 9.52 11.91
N TYR A 56 9.80 9.11 10.64
CA TYR A 56 8.51 8.91 9.95
C TYR A 56 7.62 7.90 10.69
N ALA A 57 8.19 6.75 11.07
CA ALA A 57 7.49 5.65 11.71
C ALA A 57 7.09 5.96 13.16
N GLU A 58 8.00 6.55 13.94
CA GLU A 58 7.76 6.92 15.34
C GLU A 58 6.67 7.97 15.47
N THR A 59 6.63 8.94 14.55
CA THR A 59 5.66 10.04 14.59
C THR A 59 4.33 9.70 13.92
N ALA A 60 4.25 8.62 13.12
CA ALA A 60 3.10 8.29 12.28
C ALA A 60 1.75 8.29 13.03
N ALA A 61 1.69 7.61 14.18
CA ALA A 61 0.47 7.52 14.97
C ALA A 61 0.04 8.89 15.55
N ALA A 62 0.99 9.69 16.06
CA ALA A 62 0.73 11.03 16.57
C ALA A 62 0.27 11.98 15.45
N ARG A 63 0.82 11.82 14.24
CA ARG A 63 0.35 12.50 13.02
C ARG A 63 -1.02 12.03 12.55
N GLY A 64 -1.59 10.97 13.15
CA GLY A 64 -2.94 10.47 12.90
C GLY A 64 -3.05 9.47 11.75
N LEU A 65 -1.93 8.94 11.26
CA LEU A 65 -1.96 7.78 10.38
C LEU A 65 -2.51 6.58 11.15
N GLU A 66 -3.23 5.71 10.45
CA GLU A 66 -3.80 4.49 10.98
C GLU A 66 -3.23 3.24 10.29
N VAL A 67 -2.68 3.36 9.07
CA VAL A 67 -2.01 2.29 8.32
C VAL A 67 -0.83 2.85 7.53
N ILE A 68 0.27 2.12 7.43
CA ILE A 68 1.39 2.45 6.53
C ILE A 68 1.50 1.40 5.43
N ILE A 69 1.67 1.84 4.19
CA ILE A 69 1.99 1.02 3.03
C ILE A 69 3.43 1.35 2.62
N ALA A 70 4.32 0.35 2.69
CA ALA A 70 5.74 0.52 2.42
C ALA A 70 6.17 -0.34 1.22
N GLY A 71 6.74 0.29 0.19
CA GLY A 71 7.25 -0.37 -1.02
C GLY A 71 8.78 -0.38 -1.09
N ALA A 72 9.38 -1.54 -1.37
CA ALA A 72 10.83 -1.64 -1.62
C ALA A 72 11.18 -2.87 -2.46
N GLY A 73 12.30 -2.80 -3.19
CA GLY A 73 12.82 -3.87 -4.03
C GLY A 73 14.20 -4.38 -3.59
N GLY A 74 14.55 -5.62 -3.97
CA GLY A 74 15.84 -6.23 -3.64
C GLY A 74 15.93 -6.63 -2.16
N ALA A 75 16.97 -6.15 -1.45
CA ALA A 75 17.06 -6.25 0.01
C ALA A 75 16.08 -5.28 0.68
N ALA A 76 14.79 -5.60 0.60
CA ALA A 76 13.68 -4.68 0.81
C ALA A 76 13.35 -4.45 2.31
N HIS A 77 14.24 -3.75 3.03
CA HIS A 77 14.12 -3.58 4.49
C HIS A 77 13.12 -2.49 4.95
N LEU A 78 12.66 -1.61 4.04
CA LEU A 78 11.80 -0.48 4.43
C LEU A 78 10.54 -0.91 5.20
N PRO A 79 9.76 -1.93 4.79
CA PRO A 79 8.57 -2.32 5.53
C PRO A 79 8.88 -2.88 6.92
N GLY A 80 9.85 -3.79 7.03
CA GLY A 80 10.23 -4.41 8.30
C GLY A 80 10.78 -3.41 9.32
N MET A 81 11.65 -2.50 8.88
CA MET A 81 12.22 -1.49 9.76
C MET A 81 11.21 -0.39 10.15
N THR A 82 10.26 -0.08 9.27
CA THR A 82 9.13 0.79 9.63
C THR A 82 8.27 0.13 10.71
N ALA A 83 7.92 -1.15 10.55
CA ALA A 83 7.16 -1.92 11.54
C ALA A 83 7.88 -2.04 12.89
N ALA A 84 9.21 -2.09 12.89
CA ALA A 84 10.00 -2.12 14.13
C ALA A 84 9.91 -0.82 14.95
N LYS A 85 9.44 0.27 14.35
CA LYS A 85 9.44 1.62 14.93
C LYS A 85 8.04 2.21 15.11
N THR A 86 6.99 1.46 14.80
CA THR A 86 5.60 1.90 14.97
C THR A 86 4.71 0.75 15.40
N SER A 87 3.67 1.06 16.17
CA SER A 87 2.61 0.08 16.51
C SER A 87 1.47 0.04 15.49
N LEU A 88 1.53 0.90 14.46
CA LEU A 88 0.54 0.89 13.39
C LEU A 88 0.73 -0.34 12.49
N PRO A 89 -0.35 -0.88 11.88
CA PRO A 89 -0.24 -1.87 10.83
C PRO A 89 0.65 -1.38 9.68
N VAL A 90 1.67 -2.18 9.33
CA VAL A 90 2.53 -1.94 8.16
C VAL A 90 2.26 -3.01 7.11
N LEU A 91 1.92 -2.55 5.91
CA LEU A 91 1.66 -3.35 4.73
C LEU A 91 2.85 -3.25 3.78
N GLY A 92 3.51 -4.38 3.51
CA GLY A 92 4.69 -4.44 2.66
C GLY A 92 4.36 -4.78 1.22
N VAL A 93 4.81 -3.96 0.27
CA VAL A 93 4.68 -4.22 -1.17
C VAL A 93 6.06 -4.57 -1.74
N PRO A 94 6.31 -5.84 -2.09
CA PRO A 94 7.54 -6.24 -2.76
C PRO A 94 7.60 -5.64 -4.17
N VAL A 95 8.52 -4.71 -4.42
CA VAL A 95 8.75 -4.16 -5.76
C VAL A 95 9.54 -5.18 -6.59
N GLN A 96 9.18 -5.35 -7.85
CA GLN A 96 9.84 -6.31 -8.73
C GLN A 96 11.29 -5.89 -8.99
N SER A 97 12.25 -6.72 -8.55
CA SER A 97 13.67 -6.52 -8.83
C SER A 97 14.03 -7.02 -10.23
N LYS A 98 15.10 -6.46 -10.82
CA LYS A 98 15.54 -6.80 -12.18
C LYS A 98 16.01 -8.24 -12.33
N SER A 99 16.81 -8.73 -11.40
CA SER A 99 17.49 -10.03 -11.53
C SER A 99 16.67 -11.20 -10.99
N LEU A 100 15.91 -10.99 -9.92
CA LEU A 100 15.18 -12.05 -9.21
C LEU A 100 13.66 -11.88 -9.28
N ASN A 101 13.18 -10.96 -10.13
CA ASN A 101 11.75 -10.71 -10.36
C ASN A 101 10.96 -10.48 -9.06
N GLY A 102 11.59 -9.89 -8.05
CA GLY A 102 10.98 -9.59 -6.76
C GLY A 102 10.90 -10.75 -5.78
N LEU A 103 11.48 -11.92 -6.05
CA LEU A 103 11.58 -13.00 -5.04
C LEU A 103 12.43 -12.56 -3.84
N ASP A 104 13.54 -11.87 -4.11
CA ASP A 104 14.38 -11.22 -3.09
C ASP A 104 13.59 -10.18 -2.29
N SER A 105 12.84 -9.31 -2.98
CA SER A 105 11.96 -8.33 -2.34
C SER A 105 10.92 -9.01 -1.44
N LEU A 106 10.28 -10.06 -1.94
CA LEU A 106 9.24 -10.79 -1.23
C LEU A 106 9.78 -11.42 0.05
N LEU A 107 10.86 -12.20 -0.06
CA LEU A 107 11.45 -12.88 1.10
C LEU A 107 12.01 -11.89 2.12
N SER A 108 12.56 -10.76 1.68
CA SER A 108 13.05 -9.69 2.57
C SER A 108 11.92 -9.00 3.37
N ILE A 109 10.67 -9.07 2.89
CA ILE A 109 9.51 -8.41 3.50
C ILE A 109 8.67 -9.39 4.32
N VAL A 110 8.37 -10.58 3.79
CA VAL A 110 7.39 -11.50 4.39
C VAL A 110 7.97 -12.34 5.53
N GLN A 111 9.28 -12.62 5.51
CA GLN A 111 9.93 -13.51 6.47
C GLN A 111 10.33 -12.81 7.77
N MET A 112 9.52 -11.86 8.23
CA MET A 112 9.74 -11.23 9.53
C MET A 112 9.70 -12.28 10.65
N PRO A 113 10.67 -12.31 11.57
CA PRO A 113 10.57 -13.14 12.77
C PRO A 113 9.34 -12.77 13.61
N GLY A 114 8.87 -13.71 14.43
CA GLY A 114 7.76 -13.46 15.35
C GLY A 114 8.06 -12.28 16.28
N GLY A 115 7.13 -11.32 16.36
CA GLY A 115 7.23 -10.13 17.23
C GLY A 115 6.98 -8.82 16.48
N ILE A 116 7.52 -8.66 15.27
CA ILE A 116 7.39 -7.44 14.45
C ILE A 116 6.72 -7.78 13.11
N PRO A 117 5.39 -7.74 13.01
CA PRO A 117 4.68 -8.22 11.83
C PRO A 117 4.73 -7.21 10.68
N VAL A 118 4.77 -7.73 9.45
CA VAL A 118 4.47 -6.99 8.22
C VAL A 118 3.44 -7.78 7.43
N GLY A 119 2.32 -7.14 7.07
CA GLY A 119 1.36 -7.72 6.14
C GLY A 119 1.91 -7.62 4.72
N ALA A 120 2.60 -8.64 4.23
CA ALA A 120 3.17 -8.64 2.88
C ALA A 120 2.11 -8.95 1.80
N LEU A 121 2.17 -8.24 0.68
CA LEU A 121 1.28 -8.44 -0.47
C LEU A 121 2.04 -9.09 -1.65
N ALA A 122 1.33 -9.34 -2.74
CA ALA A 122 1.90 -9.83 -3.99
C ALA A 122 3.03 -8.92 -4.52
N ILE A 123 3.92 -9.45 -5.35
CA ILE A 123 4.98 -8.67 -5.99
C ILE A 123 4.37 -7.67 -7.00
N GLY A 124 4.89 -6.44 -7.02
CA GLY A 124 4.61 -5.43 -8.03
C GLY A 124 3.21 -4.80 -7.93
N LYS A 125 2.67 -4.41 -9.09
CA LYS A 125 1.39 -3.69 -9.23
C LYS A 125 0.22 -4.36 -8.47
N PRO A 126 -0.03 -5.67 -8.57
CA PRO A 126 -1.10 -6.31 -7.80
C PRO A 126 -0.93 -6.13 -6.29
N GLY A 127 0.31 -6.14 -5.81
CA GLY A 127 0.64 -5.88 -4.41
C GLY A 127 0.26 -4.48 -3.97
N ALA A 128 0.65 -3.46 -4.75
CA ALA A 128 0.33 -2.07 -4.46
C ALA A 128 -1.18 -1.81 -4.41
N ILE A 129 -1.94 -2.34 -5.39
CA ILE A 129 -3.41 -2.24 -5.41
C ILE A 129 -4.01 -2.92 -4.17
N ASN A 130 -3.56 -4.14 -3.87
CA ASN A 130 -4.10 -4.91 -2.76
C ASN A 130 -3.71 -4.33 -1.39
N ALA A 131 -2.57 -3.64 -1.28
CA ALA A 131 -2.19 -2.93 -0.07
C ALA A 131 -3.17 -1.79 0.23
N ALA A 132 -3.55 -1.01 -0.78
CA ALA A 132 -4.56 0.04 -0.64
C ALA A 132 -5.95 -0.52 -0.28
N LEU A 133 -6.34 -1.63 -0.90
CA LEU A 133 -7.60 -2.31 -0.59
C LEU A 133 -7.61 -2.86 0.85
N LEU A 134 -6.51 -3.49 1.28
CA LEU A 134 -6.38 -4.01 2.63
C LEU A 134 -6.35 -2.89 3.68
N ALA A 135 -5.63 -1.80 3.41
CA ALA A 135 -5.65 -0.60 4.26
C ALA A 135 -7.09 -0.04 4.38
N THR A 136 -7.83 0.04 3.28
CA THR A 136 -9.23 0.50 3.28
C THR A 136 -10.13 -0.42 4.10
N ALA A 137 -9.94 -1.75 3.99
CA ALA A 137 -10.67 -2.73 4.78
C ALA A 137 -10.38 -2.61 6.29
N MET A 138 -9.10 -2.40 6.66
CA MET A 138 -8.69 -2.15 8.05
C MET A 138 -9.34 -0.88 8.61
N LEU A 139 -9.29 0.23 7.86
CA LEU A 139 -9.95 1.47 8.23
C LEU A 139 -11.48 1.30 8.37
N GLY A 140 -12.08 0.41 7.57
CA GLY A 140 -13.50 0.10 7.62
C GLY A 140 -14.00 -0.41 8.98
N SER A 141 -13.13 -0.94 9.83
CA SER A 141 -13.47 -1.35 11.20
C SER A 141 -13.85 -0.17 12.10
N LYS A 142 -13.31 1.01 11.83
CA LYS A 142 -13.55 2.25 12.61
C LYS A 142 -14.36 3.27 11.84
N HIS A 143 -14.22 3.31 10.52
CA HIS A 143 -14.78 4.34 9.65
C HIS A 143 -15.80 3.72 8.67
N ALA A 144 -17.08 3.78 9.02
CA ALA A 144 -18.17 3.16 8.23
C ALA A 144 -18.17 3.58 6.75
N LYS A 145 -17.73 4.80 6.43
CA LYS A 145 -17.60 5.29 5.04
C LYS A 145 -16.64 4.45 4.20
N PHE A 146 -15.51 4.00 4.77
CA PHE A 146 -14.51 3.20 4.06
C PHE A 146 -14.94 1.74 3.95
N ARG A 147 -15.66 1.23 4.97
CA ARG A 147 -16.33 -0.07 4.87
C ARG A 147 -17.30 -0.08 3.68
N LYS A 148 -18.16 0.93 3.57
CA LYS A 148 -19.10 1.08 2.45
C LYS A 148 -18.38 1.18 1.10
N ALA A 149 -17.33 2.00 1.00
CA ALA A 149 -16.55 2.15 -0.23
C ALA A 149 -15.91 0.81 -0.67
N TYR A 150 -15.35 0.07 0.29
CA TYR A 150 -14.76 -1.24 0.01
C TYR A 150 -15.81 -2.28 -0.41
N ASP A 151 -16.97 -2.34 0.26
CA ASP A 151 -18.06 -3.25 -0.10
C ASP A 151 -18.63 -2.93 -1.50
N GLN A 152 -18.75 -1.64 -1.83
CA GLN A 152 -19.14 -1.18 -3.17
C GLN A 152 -18.12 -1.59 -4.24
N PHE A 153 -16.83 -1.35 -3.99
CA PHE A 153 -15.75 -1.77 -4.88
C PHE A 153 -15.82 -3.28 -5.15
N ARG A 154 -15.99 -4.12 -4.11
CA ARG A 154 -16.09 -5.57 -4.27
C ARG A 154 -17.31 -5.96 -5.12
N ALA A 155 -18.46 -5.35 -4.85
CA ALA A 155 -19.67 -5.61 -5.64
C ALA A 155 -19.49 -5.20 -7.12
N GLU A 156 -18.78 -4.11 -7.39
CA GLU A 156 -18.44 -3.69 -8.75
C GLU A 156 -17.51 -4.67 -9.48
N GLN A 157 -16.48 -5.19 -8.80
CA GLN A 157 -15.60 -6.20 -9.38
C GLN A 157 -16.39 -7.47 -9.77
N THR A 158 -17.29 -7.93 -8.90
CA THR A 158 -18.17 -9.05 -9.21
C THR A 158 -19.08 -8.76 -10.41
N ARG A 159 -19.69 -7.56 -10.48
CA ARG A 159 -20.52 -7.16 -11.63
C ARG A 159 -19.73 -7.15 -12.93
N LYS A 160 -18.52 -6.56 -12.94
CA LYS A 160 -17.66 -6.50 -14.15
C LYS A 160 -17.38 -7.88 -14.73
N VAL A 161 -17.07 -8.86 -13.89
CA VAL A 161 -16.82 -10.25 -14.35
C VAL A 161 -18.10 -10.89 -14.87
N ARG A 162 -19.22 -10.74 -14.14
CA ARG A 162 -20.51 -11.28 -14.56
C ARG A 162 -20.95 -10.72 -15.92
N ASP A 163 -20.80 -9.41 -16.11
CA ASP A 163 -21.27 -8.71 -17.31
C ASP A 163 -20.33 -8.95 -18.52
N ASN A 164 -19.05 -9.31 -18.28
CA ASN A 164 -18.04 -9.62 -19.30
C ASN A 164 -17.47 -11.05 -19.16
N HIS A 165 -18.33 -12.05 -18.88
CA HIS A 165 -17.89 -13.43 -18.65
C HIS A 165 -17.57 -14.22 -19.93
N THR A 166 -17.87 -13.67 -21.11
CA THR A 166 -17.60 -14.31 -22.39
C THR A 166 -16.21 -13.95 -22.90
N LEU A 167 -15.45 -14.96 -23.32
CA LEU A 167 -14.17 -14.75 -23.99
C LEU A 167 -14.41 -14.19 -25.41
N PRO A 168 -13.48 -13.40 -25.97
CA PRO A 168 -13.51 -13.10 -27.39
C PRO A 168 -13.51 -14.41 -28.19
N PRO A 169 -14.19 -14.45 -29.36
CA PRO A 169 -14.22 -15.64 -30.20
C PRO A 169 -12.79 -16.07 -30.55
N LYS A 170 -12.55 -17.40 -30.59
CA LYS A 170 -11.25 -17.94 -31.04
C LYS A 170 -10.94 -17.38 -32.43
N PRO A 171 -9.69 -16.98 -32.71
CA PRO A 171 -9.29 -16.66 -34.07
C PRO A 171 -9.62 -17.83 -35.00
N ALA A 172 -10.11 -17.54 -36.21
CA ALA A 172 -10.29 -18.57 -37.23
C ALA A 172 -8.91 -19.19 -37.53
N ALA A 173 -8.87 -20.52 -37.62
CA ALA A 173 -7.66 -21.30 -37.91
C ALA A 173 -7.10 -21.00 -39.31
#